data_AF-A0A672H088-F1
#
_entry.id   AF-A0A672H088-F1
#
_cell.length_a   1.000
_cell.length_b   1.000
_cell.length_c   1.000
_cell.angle_alpha   90.00
_cell.angle_beta   90.00
_cell.angle_gamma   90.00
#
_symmetry.space_group_name_H-M   'P 1'
#
loop_
_entity.id
_entity.type
_entity.pdbx_description
1 polymer ?
#
loop_
_entity_poly.entity_id
_entity_poly.type
_entity_poly.pdbx_seq_one_letter_code
_entity_poly.pdbx_strand_id
1 'polypeptide(L)'
;RLFIEILENLNKLLSLVNKGDFKTWRRTERKTSRLSGQEKLSNRWTVVFSRTLASAGKDLKDDFLRALAELERANRSGKTTSVIFIRDYNPLGQEVSGYIDYAHRLKTEDFAAYFSGKKRLMPGRSDLCYYNWKTQTSTSNSSPNFEVVYEDVHGLLFKSKRDKKLLNVDPQVAPDEDTSVLQSPLYQQVVVFNHHVRTV
;
A
#
# COMPACT_ATOMS: atom_id res chain seq x y z
N ARG A 1 0.35 6.69 19.87
CA ARG A 1 -0.90 6.24 20.55
C ARG A 1 -2.01 5.85 19.58
N LEU A 2 -2.36 6.65 18.57
CA LEU A 2 -3.40 6.28 17.56
C LEU A 2 -3.12 4.99 16.76
N PHE A 3 -1.85 4.68 16.43
CA PHE A 3 -1.51 3.44 15.71
C PHE A 3 -1.36 2.22 16.64
N ILE A 4 -1.07 2.45 17.94
CA ILE A 4 -1.13 1.41 18.97
C ILE A 4 -2.59 1.02 19.25
N GLU A 5 -3.54 1.94 19.21
CA GLU A 5 -4.97 1.63 19.37
C GLU A 5 -5.54 0.80 18.19
N ILE A 6 -5.00 1.01 16.98
CA ILE A 6 -5.28 0.16 15.81
C ILE A 6 -4.69 -1.25 16.01
N LEU A 7 -3.48 -1.36 16.58
CA LEU A 7 -2.82 -2.64 16.85
C LEU A 7 -3.38 -3.37 18.08
N GLU A 8 -3.82 -2.66 19.12
CA GLU A 8 -4.49 -3.23 20.29
C GLU A 8 -5.83 -3.86 19.90
N ASN A 9 -6.56 -3.25 18.97
CA ASN A 9 -7.77 -3.85 18.40
C ASN A 9 -7.47 -5.08 17.51
N LEU A 10 -6.35 -5.09 16.76
CA LEU A 10 -5.87 -6.26 16.01
C LEU A 10 -5.44 -7.42 16.94
N ASN A 11 -4.75 -7.12 18.05
CA ASN A 11 -4.37 -8.10 19.07
C ASN A 11 -5.58 -8.64 19.86
N LYS A 12 -6.60 -7.82 20.08
CA LYS A 12 -7.88 -8.25 20.65
C LYS A 12 -8.63 -9.21 19.72
N LEU A 13 -8.55 -9.00 18.41
CA LEU A 13 -9.11 -9.91 17.39
C LEU A 13 -8.32 -11.23 17.31
N LEU A 14 -6.98 -11.17 17.35
CA LEU A 14 -6.11 -12.36 17.32
C LEU A 14 -6.19 -13.21 18.60
N SER A 15 -6.38 -12.59 19.77
CA SER A 15 -6.54 -13.33 21.05
C SER A 15 -7.91 -14.02 21.19
N LEU A 16 -8.94 -13.52 20.50
CA LEU A 16 -10.24 -14.19 20.40
C LEU A 16 -10.22 -15.36 19.40
N VAL A 17 -9.37 -15.29 18.36
CA VAL A 17 -9.15 -16.38 17.41
C VAL A 17 -8.24 -17.48 17.99
N ASN A 18 -7.34 -17.14 18.91
CA ASN A 18 -6.42 -18.10 19.56
C ASN A 18 -7.00 -18.91 20.72
N LYS A 19 -8.34 -18.97 20.87
CA LYS A 19 -9.02 -19.96 21.75
C LYS A 19 -9.63 -21.14 20.99
N GLY A 20 -9.21 -21.39 19.75
CA GLY A 20 -9.68 -22.54 18.97
C GLY A 20 -8.60 -23.11 18.05
N ASP A 21 -7.90 -24.13 18.55
CA ASP A 21 -7.22 -25.20 17.82
C ASP A 21 -6.31 -24.86 16.62
N PHE A 22 -5.03 -24.77 16.95
CA PHE A 22 -3.89 -24.79 16.05
C PHE A 22 -3.69 -26.19 15.44
N LYS A 23 -4.61 -26.69 14.59
CA LYS A 23 -4.39 -27.95 13.84
C LYS A 23 -5.29 -28.25 12.63
N THR A 24 -5.85 -27.27 11.91
CA THR A 24 -6.53 -27.58 10.62
C THR A 24 -6.45 -26.44 9.59
N TRP A 25 -5.25 -26.06 9.15
CA TRP A 25 -5.10 -25.14 8.00
C TRP A 25 -4.14 -25.69 6.93
N ARG A 26 -4.30 -26.98 6.63
CA ARG A 26 -3.67 -27.62 5.46
C ARG A 26 -4.63 -28.58 4.78
N ARG A 27 -5.85 -28.13 4.46
CA ARG A 27 -6.76 -28.85 3.53
C ARG A 27 -7.99 -28.04 3.11
N THR A 28 -7.83 -26.88 2.46
CA THR A 28 -8.97 -26.30 1.71
C THR A 28 -8.53 -25.46 0.51
N GLU A 29 -7.61 -25.99 -0.28
CA GLU A 29 -7.33 -25.48 -1.61
C GLU A 29 -7.75 -26.57 -2.60
N ARG A 30 -9.06 -26.64 -2.85
CA ARG A 30 -9.77 -27.42 -3.89
C ARG A 30 -11.27 -27.38 -3.56
N LYS A 31 -11.95 -26.27 -3.89
CA LYS A 31 -13.39 -26.20 -4.26
C LYS A 31 -13.88 -24.75 -4.21
N THR A 32 -13.42 -23.93 -5.15
CA THR A 32 -14.15 -22.76 -5.68
C THR A 32 -13.63 -22.48 -7.10
N SER A 33 -13.54 -23.53 -7.91
CA SER A 33 -13.64 -23.40 -9.35
C SER A 33 -14.98 -24.01 -9.73
N ARG A 34 -15.73 -23.32 -10.59
CA ARG A 34 -17.17 -23.50 -10.92
C ARG A 34 -18.09 -22.66 -10.03
N LEU A 35 -18.23 -21.38 -10.38
CA LEU A 35 -19.49 -20.76 -10.79
C LEU A 35 -19.24 -19.26 -11.01
N SER A 36 -18.89 -18.90 -12.25
CA SER A 36 -19.13 -17.60 -12.90
C SER A 36 -18.42 -17.64 -14.26
N GLY A 37 -18.86 -18.58 -15.08
CA GLY A 37 -18.71 -18.42 -16.52
C GLY A 37 -19.72 -17.38 -16.99
N GLN A 38 -19.27 -16.51 -17.89
CA GLN A 38 -20.03 -15.53 -18.67
C GLN A 38 -20.29 -14.17 -18.01
N GLU A 39 -19.29 -13.30 -18.09
CA GLU A 39 -19.46 -11.98 -18.72
C GLU A 39 -18.17 -11.65 -19.49
N LYS A 40 -18.17 -12.03 -20.77
CA LYS A 40 -17.17 -11.59 -21.75
C LYS A 40 -17.60 -10.21 -22.24
N LEU A 41 -17.05 -9.14 -21.68
CA LEU A 41 -16.99 -7.86 -22.36
C LEU A 41 -15.57 -7.29 -22.22
N SER A 42 -14.88 -7.38 -23.35
CA SER A 42 -13.72 -6.62 -23.78
C SER A 42 -13.35 -5.43 -22.90
N ASN A 43 -12.21 -5.54 -22.21
CA ASN A 43 -11.15 -4.55 -22.22
C ASN A 43 -9.86 -5.25 -21.81
N ARG A 44 -9.14 -5.77 -22.82
CA ARG A 44 -7.71 -6.12 -22.68
C ARG A 44 -6.98 -4.82 -22.36
N TRP A 45 -6.81 -4.53 -21.08
CA TRP A 45 -5.81 -3.59 -20.61
C TRP A 45 -4.45 -4.18 -20.92
N THR A 46 -4.01 -4.03 -22.16
CA THR A 46 -2.58 -3.99 -22.46
C THR A 46 -2.08 -2.76 -21.72
N VAL A 47 -1.51 -2.96 -20.53
CA VAL A 47 -0.69 -1.95 -19.85
C VAL A 47 0.44 -1.65 -20.82
N VAL A 48 0.23 -0.66 -21.69
CA VAL A 48 1.27 -0.11 -22.53
C VAL A 48 2.24 0.49 -21.53
N PHE A 49 3.37 -0.18 -21.34
CA PHE A 49 4.54 0.43 -20.72
C PHE A 49 4.95 1.60 -21.63
N SER A 50 4.26 2.72 -21.47
CA SER A 50 4.62 3.97 -22.11
C SER A 50 6.06 4.27 -21.71
N ARG A 51 6.95 4.42 -22.70
CA ARG A 51 8.31 4.92 -22.48
C ARG A 51 8.29 6.31 -21.83
N THR A 52 7.18 7.03 -21.99
CA THR A 52 6.91 8.32 -21.36
C THR A 52 6.35 8.10 -19.94
N LEU A 53 6.94 8.77 -18.95
CA LEU A 53 6.47 8.78 -17.57
C LEU A 53 5.07 9.40 -17.49
N ALA A 54 4.19 8.90 -16.61
CA ALA A 54 2.84 9.45 -16.45
C ALA A 54 2.86 10.88 -15.89
N SER A 55 3.90 11.23 -15.14
CA SER A 55 4.19 12.58 -14.66
C SER A 55 4.72 13.53 -15.73
N ALA A 56 5.19 13.05 -16.89
CA ALA A 56 5.87 13.89 -17.88
C ALA A 56 4.95 14.99 -18.42
N GLY A 57 5.41 16.24 -18.34
CA GLY A 57 4.68 17.42 -18.84
C GLY A 57 3.44 17.80 -18.02
N LYS A 58 3.30 17.30 -16.79
CA LYS A 58 2.22 17.70 -15.87
C LYS A 58 2.69 18.82 -14.96
N ASP A 59 1.83 19.82 -14.76
CA ASP A 59 2.03 20.86 -13.75
C ASP A 59 1.62 20.31 -12.37
N LEU A 60 2.62 19.86 -11.61
CA LEU A 60 2.43 19.25 -10.29
C LEU A 60 2.61 20.32 -9.22
N LYS A 61 1.49 20.88 -8.75
CA LYS A 61 1.47 21.93 -7.72
C LYS A 61 1.60 21.41 -6.29
N ASP A 62 1.40 20.12 -6.10
CA ASP A 62 1.37 19.46 -4.80
C ASP A 62 2.70 18.73 -4.54
N ASP A 63 3.27 18.94 -3.35
CA ASP A 63 4.57 18.37 -2.97
C ASP A 63 4.55 16.84 -2.99
N PHE A 64 3.42 16.24 -2.60
CA PHE A 64 3.27 14.79 -2.67
C PHE A 64 3.25 14.29 -4.11
N LEU A 65 2.49 14.92 -5.00
CA LEU A 65 2.51 14.53 -6.42
C LEU A 65 3.89 14.72 -7.05
N ARG A 66 4.62 15.78 -6.70
CA ARG A 66 6.01 15.99 -7.16
C ARG A 66 6.94 14.87 -6.70
N ALA A 67 6.88 14.50 -5.42
CA ALA A 67 7.67 13.37 -4.90
C ALA A 67 7.33 12.05 -5.61
N LEU A 68 6.04 11.78 -5.86
CA LEU A 68 5.64 10.59 -6.61
C LEU A 68 6.18 10.58 -8.04
N ALA A 69 6.23 11.74 -8.71
CA ALA A 69 6.77 11.87 -10.06
C ALA A 69 8.27 11.57 -10.11
N GLU A 70 9.04 12.09 -9.15
CA GLU A 70 10.48 11.82 -9.03
C GLU A 70 10.75 10.32 -8.79
N LEU A 71 9.92 9.67 -7.97
CA LEU A 71 10.02 8.26 -7.64
C LEU A 71 9.51 7.32 -8.75
N GLU A 72 8.71 7.83 -9.70
CA GLU A 72 8.01 7.03 -10.70
C GLU A 72 8.98 6.18 -11.53
N ARG A 73 10.07 6.78 -12.02
CA ARG A 73 11.04 6.09 -12.89
C ARG A 73 11.76 4.96 -12.15
N ALA A 74 12.21 5.22 -10.93
CA ALA A 74 12.92 4.25 -10.12
C ALA A 74 12.00 3.07 -9.73
N ASN A 75 10.74 3.36 -9.37
CA ASN A 75 9.75 2.35 -9.02
C ASN A 75 9.30 1.51 -10.22
N ARG A 76 9.13 2.12 -11.40
CA ARG A 76 8.82 1.37 -12.64
C ARG A 76 9.95 0.44 -13.07
N SER A 77 11.20 0.89 -12.98
CA SER A 77 12.37 0.06 -13.28
C SER A 77 12.63 -1.02 -12.21
N GLY A 78 12.08 -0.85 -11.01
CA GLY A 78 12.33 -1.73 -9.88
C GLY A 78 13.68 -1.53 -9.21
N LYS A 79 14.39 -0.43 -9.49
CA LYS A 79 15.62 -0.05 -8.77
C LYS A 79 15.31 0.34 -7.32
N THR A 80 14.17 0.97 -7.12
CA THR A 80 13.61 1.32 -5.81
C THR A 80 12.20 0.76 -5.74
N THR A 81 11.76 0.39 -4.55
CA THR A 81 10.36 0.08 -4.26
C THR A 81 9.92 0.95 -3.10
N SER A 82 8.89 1.77 -3.28
CA SER A 82 8.42 2.70 -2.26
C SER A 82 7.08 2.26 -1.69
N VAL A 83 6.91 2.44 -0.37
CA VAL A 83 5.63 2.28 0.32
C VAL A 83 5.09 3.67 0.66
N ILE A 84 3.83 3.93 0.34
CA ILE A 84 3.16 5.21 0.62
C ILE A 84 2.15 4.98 1.74
N PHE A 85 2.28 5.72 2.83
CA PHE A 85 1.23 5.85 3.83
C PHE A 85 0.33 7.04 3.48
N ILE A 86 -0.98 6.83 3.50
CA ILE A 86 -1.98 7.90 3.36
C ILE A 86 -3.00 7.75 4.48
N ARG A 87 -3.36 8.87 5.10
CA ARG A 87 -4.55 9.02 5.96
C ARG A 87 -5.39 10.15 5.43
N ASP A 88 -6.65 9.88 5.11
CA ASP A 88 -7.61 10.89 4.66
C ASP A 88 -9.06 10.36 4.72
N TYR A 89 -10.03 11.20 4.33
CA TYR A 89 -11.44 10.84 4.24
C TYR A 89 -11.79 10.28 2.85
N ASN A 90 -12.46 9.14 2.82
CA ASN A 90 -13.04 8.59 1.60
C ASN A 90 -14.25 9.45 1.12
N PRO A 91 -14.77 9.23 -0.10
CA PRO A 91 -15.93 9.97 -0.61
C PRO A 91 -17.21 9.85 0.24
N LEU A 92 -17.28 8.86 1.15
CA LEU A 92 -18.38 8.69 2.10
C LEU A 92 -18.14 9.46 3.42
N GLY A 93 -17.10 10.30 3.48
CA GLY A 93 -16.70 11.06 4.67
C GLY A 93 -16.17 10.18 5.80
N GLN A 94 -15.76 8.94 5.51
CA GLN A 94 -15.16 8.05 6.50
C GLN A 94 -13.66 8.19 6.47
N GLU A 95 -13.06 8.37 7.64
CA GLU A 95 -11.62 8.41 7.76
C GLU A 95 -11.02 7.03 7.50
N VAL A 96 -10.04 6.98 6.61
CA VAL A 96 -9.31 5.78 6.24
C VAL A 96 -7.81 6.03 6.27
N SER A 97 -7.06 4.99 6.59
CA SER A 97 -5.59 5.01 6.51
C SER A 97 -5.07 3.71 5.92
N GLY A 98 -3.92 3.76 5.26
CA GLY A 98 -3.32 2.54 4.74
C GLY A 98 -1.95 2.74 4.12
N TYR A 99 -1.32 1.60 3.83
CA TYR A 99 -0.01 1.52 3.19
C TYR A 99 -0.18 0.94 1.80
N ILE A 100 0.37 1.64 0.81
CA ILE A 100 0.25 1.32 -0.62
C ILE A 100 1.64 0.98 -1.14
N ASP A 101 1.77 -0.17 -1.80
CA ASP A 101 2.97 -0.47 -2.59
C ASP A 101 2.91 0.33 -3.89
N TYR A 102 3.74 1.37 -3.99
CA TYR A 102 3.72 2.29 -5.13
C TYR A 102 4.12 1.60 -6.44
N ALA A 103 5.15 0.76 -6.41
CA ALA A 103 5.62 0.02 -7.58
C ALA A 103 4.57 -0.97 -8.09
N HIS A 104 3.80 -1.59 -7.18
CA HIS A 104 2.66 -2.43 -7.55
C HIS A 104 1.51 -1.61 -8.15
N ARG A 105 1.18 -0.47 -7.53
CA ARG A 105 0.10 0.41 -8.02
C ARG A 105 0.40 0.97 -9.41
N LEU A 106 1.66 1.39 -9.65
CA LEU A 106 2.12 1.88 -10.95
C LEU A 106 1.95 0.87 -12.09
N LYS A 107 1.96 -0.43 -11.79
CA LYS A 107 1.77 -1.50 -12.79
C LYS A 107 0.31 -1.87 -13.01
N THR A 108 -0.54 -1.62 -12.02
CA THR A 108 -1.93 -2.08 -12.01
C THR A 108 -2.93 -0.97 -12.33
N GLU A 109 -2.54 0.29 -12.16
CA GLU A 109 -3.39 1.45 -12.43
C GLU A 109 -2.71 2.50 -13.32
N ASP A 110 -3.54 3.29 -14.01
CA ASP A 110 -3.08 4.43 -14.79
C ASP A 110 -2.82 5.64 -13.89
N PHE A 111 -1.53 5.93 -13.67
CA PHE A 111 -1.10 7.06 -12.87
C PHE A 111 -1.26 8.42 -13.53
N ALA A 112 -1.56 8.49 -14.84
CA ALA A 112 -1.83 9.76 -15.51
C ALA A 112 -3.06 10.46 -14.92
N ALA A 113 -4.06 9.71 -14.46
CA ALA A 113 -5.25 10.25 -13.80
C ALA A 113 -4.93 10.89 -12.43
N TYR A 114 -3.97 10.33 -11.69
CA TYR A 114 -3.52 10.89 -10.40
C TYR A 114 -2.68 12.16 -10.61
N PHE A 115 -1.70 12.12 -11.51
CA PHE A 115 -0.84 13.27 -11.80
C PHE A 115 -1.57 14.43 -12.48
N SER A 116 -2.70 14.17 -13.14
CA SER A 116 -3.57 15.23 -13.69
C SER A 116 -4.59 15.78 -12.70
N GLY A 117 -4.62 15.27 -11.45
CA GLY A 117 -5.57 15.70 -10.43
C GLY A 117 -7.01 15.23 -10.67
N LYS A 118 -7.27 14.43 -11.70
CA LYS A 118 -8.61 13.87 -12.00
C LYS A 118 -9.04 12.82 -10.97
N LYS A 119 -8.08 12.16 -10.33
CA LYS A 119 -8.29 11.12 -9.32
C LYS A 119 -7.37 11.37 -8.12
N ARG A 120 -7.85 11.07 -6.92
CA ARG A 120 -7.05 11.09 -5.68
C ARG A 120 -6.57 9.68 -5.34
N LEU A 121 -5.31 9.55 -4.94
CA LEU A 121 -4.74 8.27 -4.53
C LEU A 121 -5.23 7.97 -3.11
N MET A 122 -6.10 6.97 -2.98
CA MET A 122 -6.68 6.56 -1.69
C MET A 122 -6.32 5.11 -1.38
N PRO A 123 -6.06 4.76 -0.10
CA PRO A 123 -5.89 3.38 0.31
C PRO A 123 -7.13 2.54 -0.01
N GLY A 124 -6.90 1.36 -0.56
CA GLY A 124 -7.92 0.35 -0.85
C GLY A 124 -7.67 -0.96 -0.09
N ARG A 125 -8.71 -1.80 -0.03
CA ARG A 125 -8.67 -3.10 0.67
C ARG A 125 -7.66 -4.10 0.10
N SER A 126 -7.17 -3.89 -1.13
CA SER A 126 -6.18 -4.72 -1.80
C SER A 126 -4.74 -4.24 -1.59
N ASP A 127 -4.55 -3.10 -0.94
CA ASP A 127 -3.22 -2.56 -0.65
C ASP A 127 -2.58 -3.29 0.55
N LEU A 128 -1.33 -2.95 0.89
CA LEU A 128 -0.54 -3.65 1.91
C LEU A 128 -1.25 -3.66 3.25
N CYS A 129 -1.75 -2.49 3.67
CA CYS A 129 -2.71 -2.42 4.76
C CYS A 129 -3.77 -1.37 4.45
N TYR A 130 -4.98 -1.61 4.95
CA TYR A 130 -6.07 -0.64 4.93
C TYR A 130 -6.80 -0.71 6.27
N TYR A 131 -7.19 0.45 6.77
CA TYR A 131 -7.95 0.62 7.98
C TYR A 131 -9.01 1.69 7.77
N ASN A 132 -10.25 1.38 8.13
CA ASN A 132 -11.34 2.35 8.20
C ASN A 132 -11.62 2.66 9.67
N TRP A 133 -11.39 3.90 10.08
CA TRP A 133 -11.53 4.32 11.49
C TRP A 133 -12.98 4.32 11.95
N LYS A 134 -13.93 4.56 11.04
CA LYS A 134 -15.36 4.57 11.36
C LYS A 134 -15.93 3.17 11.56
N THR A 135 -15.60 2.24 10.67
CA THR A 135 -16.13 0.86 10.72
C THR A 135 -15.19 -0.11 11.45
N GLN A 136 -14.01 0.36 11.86
CA GLN A 136 -12.92 -0.44 12.43
C GLN A 136 -12.50 -1.63 11.56
N THR A 137 -12.78 -1.56 10.26
CA THR A 137 -12.47 -2.64 9.31
C THR A 137 -11.02 -2.52 8.88
N SER A 138 -10.24 -3.58 9.11
CA SER A 138 -8.84 -3.67 8.70
C SER A 138 -8.63 -4.79 7.68
N THR A 139 -7.65 -4.60 6.80
CA THR A 139 -7.14 -5.65 5.89
C THR A 139 -5.64 -5.53 5.77
N SER A 140 -4.95 -6.66 5.72
CA SER A 140 -3.50 -6.74 5.51
C SER A 140 -3.20 -7.75 4.40
N ASN A 141 -2.49 -7.31 3.36
CA ASN A 141 -2.22 -8.13 2.19
C ASN A 141 -0.74 -8.07 1.82
N SER A 142 -0.23 -9.15 1.27
CA SER A 142 1.09 -9.12 0.61
C SER A 142 0.97 -8.57 -0.81
N SER A 143 1.95 -7.77 -1.23
CA SER A 143 2.11 -7.35 -2.62
C SER A 143 3.18 -8.21 -3.32
N PRO A 144 3.43 -8.00 -4.63
CA PRO A 144 4.57 -8.62 -5.31
C PRO A 144 5.93 -8.18 -4.77
N ASN A 145 6.05 -6.98 -4.17
CA ASN A 145 7.32 -6.46 -3.67
C ASN A 145 7.50 -6.62 -2.16
N PHE A 146 6.41 -6.63 -1.38
CA PHE A 146 6.47 -6.67 0.08
C PHE A 146 5.59 -7.76 0.68
N GLU A 147 6.05 -8.29 1.79
CA GLU A 147 5.30 -9.15 2.70
C GLU A 147 5.08 -8.39 4.01
N VAL A 148 3.87 -8.45 4.54
CA VAL A 148 3.51 -7.77 5.79
C VAL A 148 3.93 -8.65 6.96
N VAL A 149 4.77 -8.10 7.85
CA VAL A 149 5.30 -8.79 9.02
C VAL A 149 4.91 -8.01 10.27
N TYR A 150 4.55 -8.73 11.32
CA TYR A 150 4.24 -8.16 12.64
C TYR A 150 5.26 -8.67 13.64
N GLU A 151 5.93 -7.74 14.34
CA GLU A 151 6.86 -8.04 15.42
C GLU A 151 6.39 -7.35 16.70
N ASP A 152 6.50 -8.02 17.85
CA ASP A 152 5.97 -7.52 19.13
C ASP A 152 6.64 -6.21 19.58
N VAL A 153 7.93 -6.04 19.26
CA VAL A 153 8.75 -4.88 19.70
C VAL A 153 8.67 -3.72 18.70
N HIS A 154 8.62 -4.01 17.41
CA HIS A 154 8.72 -3.01 16.34
C HIS A 154 7.38 -2.75 15.62
N GLY A 155 6.34 -3.52 15.95
CA GLY A 155 5.01 -3.37 15.37
C GLY A 155 4.95 -3.85 13.92
N LEU A 156 4.37 -3.02 13.06
CA LEU A 156 4.13 -3.32 11.64
C LEU A 156 5.41 -3.08 10.84
N LEU A 157 5.88 -4.11 10.14
CA LEU A 157 7.04 -4.07 9.26
C LEU A 157 6.67 -4.58 7.87
N PHE A 158 7.39 -4.09 6.85
CA PHE A 158 7.30 -4.65 5.50
C PHE A 158 8.59 -5.32 5.10
N LYS A 159 8.54 -6.62 4.84
CA LYS A 159 9.67 -7.38 4.33
C LYS A 159 9.73 -7.31 2.82
N SER A 160 10.80 -6.74 2.28
CA SER A 160 11.06 -6.75 0.85
C SER A 160 11.25 -8.19 0.37
N LYS A 161 10.48 -8.59 -0.65
CA LYS A 161 10.54 -9.94 -1.22
C LYS A 161 11.82 -10.18 -2.02
N ARG A 162 12.50 -9.11 -2.46
CA ARG A 162 13.71 -9.17 -3.29
C ARG A 162 14.97 -9.46 -2.49
N ASP A 163 15.23 -8.68 -1.45
CA ASP A 163 16.46 -8.74 -0.64
C ASP A 163 16.21 -9.15 0.82
N LYS A 164 14.96 -9.46 1.18
CA LYS A 164 14.52 -9.93 2.51
C LYS A 164 14.75 -8.94 3.65
N LYS A 165 15.11 -7.70 3.34
CA LYS A 165 15.25 -6.62 4.33
C LYS A 165 13.89 -6.16 4.85
N LEU A 166 13.87 -5.77 6.12
CA LEU A 166 12.70 -5.23 6.79
C LEU A 166 12.71 -3.71 6.66
N LEU A 167 11.60 -3.14 6.21
CA LEU A 167 11.31 -1.72 6.18
C LEU A 167 10.43 -1.40 7.40
N ASN A 168 10.94 -0.56 8.28
CA ASN A 168 10.17 -0.03 9.40
C ASN A 168 9.33 1.15 8.91
N VAL A 169 8.03 1.12 9.20
CA VAL A 169 7.08 2.16 8.79
C VAL A 169 6.42 2.84 9.98
N ASP A 170 6.93 2.63 11.19
CA ASP A 170 6.43 3.29 12.37
C ASP A 170 6.68 4.81 12.30
N PRO A 171 5.62 5.64 12.21
CA PRO A 171 5.77 7.09 12.17
C PRO A 171 6.30 7.70 13.48
N GLN A 172 6.42 6.91 14.56
CA GLN A 172 6.98 7.36 15.83
C GLN A 172 8.51 7.24 15.89
N VAL A 173 9.10 6.43 15.02
CA VAL A 173 10.55 6.37 14.88
C VAL A 173 11.01 7.59 14.09
N ALA A 174 12.15 8.16 14.46
CA ALA A 174 12.72 9.28 13.72
C ALA A 174 12.86 8.89 12.24
N PRO A 175 12.38 9.72 11.28
CA PRO A 175 12.50 9.44 9.87
C PRO A 175 13.97 9.16 9.53
N ASP A 176 14.23 8.05 8.85
CA ASP A 176 15.53 7.81 8.24
C ASP A 176 15.68 8.68 6.97
N GLU A 177 16.87 8.64 6.36
CA GLU A 177 17.12 9.37 5.11
C GLU A 177 16.21 8.91 3.95
N ASP A 178 15.65 7.70 4.05
CA ASP A 178 14.79 7.08 3.04
C ASP A 178 13.28 7.38 3.26
N THR A 179 12.93 8.04 4.37
CA THR A 179 11.54 8.39 4.74
C THR A 179 11.27 9.87 4.51
N SER A 180 10.30 10.17 3.65
CA SER A 180 9.85 11.53 3.34
C SER A 180 8.44 11.79 3.90
N VAL A 181 8.35 12.67 4.91
CA VAL A 181 7.07 13.18 5.41
C VAL A 181 6.67 14.39 4.56
N LEU A 182 5.55 14.29 3.85
CA LEU A 182 5.16 15.26 2.84
C LEU A 182 3.93 16.04 3.30
N GLN A 183 3.97 17.36 3.11
CA GLN A 183 2.79 18.21 3.30
C GLN A 183 1.98 18.22 2.01
N SER A 184 0.68 17.99 2.12
CA SER A 184 -0.22 18.06 0.97
C SER A 184 -1.55 18.64 1.42
N PRO A 185 -2.05 19.73 0.82
CA PRO A 185 -3.40 20.21 1.10
C PRO A 185 -4.49 19.21 0.68
N LEU A 186 -4.13 18.16 -0.08
CA LEU A 186 -5.06 17.15 -0.55
C LEU A 186 -5.30 16.05 0.47
N TYR A 187 -4.44 15.84 1.46
CA TYR A 187 -4.53 14.68 2.37
C TYR A 187 -4.22 15.11 3.81
N GLN A 188 -4.85 14.48 4.80
CA GLN A 188 -4.55 14.77 6.21
C GLN A 188 -3.10 14.40 6.57
N GLN A 189 -2.61 13.29 6.04
CA GLN A 189 -1.23 12.85 6.28
C GLN A 189 -0.74 11.99 5.13
N VAL A 190 0.50 12.25 4.69
CA VAL A 190 1.20 11.43 3.70
C VAL A 190 2.65 11.23 4.10
N VAL A 191 3.10 9.99 4.04
CA VAL A 191 4.51 9.61 4.27
C VAL A 191 4.94 8.64 3.19
N VAL A 192 6.13 8.81 2.66
CA VAL A 192 6.72 7.91 1.66
C VAL A 192 7.96 7.27 2.25
N PHE A 193 7.99 5.94 2.25
CA PHE A 193 9.12 5.13 2.71
C PHE A 193 9.78 4.50 1.49
N ASN A 194 11.04 4.83 1.24
CA ASN A 194 11.78 4.28 0.12
C ASN A 194 12.56 3.04 0.52
N HIS A 195 12.54 2.01 -0.32
CA HIS A 195 13.41 0.84 -0.18
C HIS A 195 14.29 0.71 -1.42
N HIS A 196 15.58 1.00 -1.27
CA HIS A 196 16.56 0.86 -2.33
C HIS A 196 17.02 -0.59 -2.47
N VAL A 197 16.62 -1.23 -3.57
CA VAL A 197 17.01 -2.61 -3.86
C VAL A 197 18.47 -2.59 -4.31
N ARG A 198 19.39 -2.96 -3.40
CA ARG A 198 20.79 -3.15 -3.77
C ARG A 198 20.87 -4.37 -4.69
N THR A 199 21.29 -4.14 -5.93
CA THR A 199 21.66 -5.23 -6.84
C THR A 199 23.06 -5.65 -6.44
N VAL A 200 23.25 -6.91 -6.06
CA VAL A 200 24.58 -7.52 -5.90
C VAL A 200 25.10 -7.86 -7.29
#